data_AF-A0A3C1CEW4-F1
#
_entry.id   AF-A0A3C1CEW4-F1
#
_cell.length_a   1.000
_cell.length_b   1.000
_cell.length_c   1.000
_cell.angle_alpha   90.00
_cell.angle_beta   90.00
_cell.angle_gamma   90.00
#
_symmetry.space_group_name_H-M   'P 1'
#
loop_
_entity.id
_entity.type
_entity.pdbx_description
1 polymer ?
#
loop_
_entity_poly.entity_id
_entity_poly.type
_entity_poly.pdbx_seq_one_letter_code
_entity_poly.pdbx_strand_id
1 'polypeptide(L)' 'RDPLPAEIEACRPFLDAKLDLIDPSVVVTLGNFATRLMLETNEGIRRLRGRAYPFRGGQLVPTYHPAAALRGG' A
#
# COMPACT_ATOMS: atom_id res chain seq x y z
N ARG A 1 -10.29 -11.12 3.56
CA ARG A 1 -11.10 -10.02 4.14
C ARG A 1 -10.22 -8.80 4.27
N ASP A 2 -10.79 -7.61 4.25
CA ASP A 2 -10.03 -6.42 4.61
C ASP A 2 -9.80 -6.42 6.14
N PRO A 3 -8.63 -5.95 6.61
CA PRO A 3 -8.37 -5.73 8.02
C PRO A 3 -9.40 -4.79 8.67
N LEU A 4 -9.76 -5.09 9.91
CA LEU A 4 -10.58 -4.21 10.74
C LEU A 4 -9.76 -3.00 11.20
N PRO A 5 -10.39 -1.87 11.53
CA PRO A 5 -9.68 -0.69 12.03
C PRO A 5 -8.76 -1.00 13.22
N ALA A 6 -9.23 -1.79 14.19
CA ALA A 6 -8.42 -2.18 15.34
C ALA A 6 -7.17 -3.02 14.96
N GLU A 7 -7.26 -3.83 13.91
CA GLU A 7 -6.12 -4.62 13.43
C GLU A 7 -5.09 -3.73 12.71
N ILE A 8 -5.56 -2.69 12.01
CA ILE A 8 -4.70 -1.68 11.39
C ILE A 8 -3.96 -0.91 12.47
N GLU A 9 -4.66 -0.38 13.47
CA GLU A 9 -4.06 0.37 14.57
C GLU A 9 -3.04 -0.46 15.35
N ALA A 10 -3.35 -1.73 15.62
CA ALA A 10 -2.42 -2.65 16.29
C ALA A 10 -1.15 -2.90 15.46
N CYS A 11 -1.26 -2.95 14.12
CA CYS A 11 -0.13 -3.24 13.23
C CYS A 11 0.64 -1.99 12.79
N ARG A 12 0.02 -0.81 12.83
CA ARG A 12 0.57 0.45 12.30
C ARG A 12 1.96 0.78 12.86
N PRO A 13 2.24 0.69 14.17
CA PRO A 13 3.55 1.00 14.72
C PRO A 13 4.67 0.12 14.15
N PHE A 14 4.38 -1.15 13.85
CA PHE A 14 5.36 -2.06 13.28
C PHE A 14 5.66 -1.76 11.82
N LEU A 15 4.67 -1.30 11.06
CA LEU A 15 4.87 -0.88 9.67
C LEU A 15 5.70 0.41 9.63
N ASP A 16 5.34 1.40 10.43
CA ASP A 16 6.06 2.67 10.48
C ASP A 16 7.52 2.47 10.94
N ALA A 17 7.75 1.67 11.99
CA ALA A 17 9.10 1.35 12.45
C ALA A 17 9.96 0.65 11.37
N LYS A 18 9.36 -0.22 10.54
CA LYS A 18 10.07 -0.85 9.42
C LYS A 18 10.39 0.15 8.31
N LEU A 19 9.47 1.04 7.99
CA LEU A 19 9.68 2.09 7.00
C LEU A 19 10.75 3.09 7.46
N ASP A 20 10.78 3.41 8.76
CA ASP A 20 11.81 4.26 9.38
C ASP A 20 13.18 3.60 9.37
N LEU A 21 13.25 2.31 9.70
CA LEU A 21 14.52 1.58 9.77
C LEU A 21 15.13 1.37 8.38
N ILE A 22 14.30 1.08 7.38
CA ILE A 22 14.75 0.76 6.03
C ILE A 22 15.00 2.04 5.21
N ASP A 23 14.25 3.11 5.48
CA ASP A 23 14.21 4.36 4.72
C ASP A 23 14.19 4.13 3.18
N PRO A 24 13.15 3.43 2.67
CA PRO A 24 13.15 3.01 1.28
C PRO A 24 12.92 4.18 0.33
N SER A 25 13.72 4.27 -0.73
CA SER A 25 13.48 5.23 -1.82
C SER A 25 12.18 4.95 -2.59
N VAL A 26 11.71 3.69 -2.59
CA VAL A 26 10.47 3.26 -3.25
C VAL A 26 9.71 2.25 -2.41
N VAL A 27 8.41 2.48 -2.22
CA VAL A 27 7.45 1.55 -1.61
C VAL A 27 6.44 1.08 -2.66
N VAL A 28 6.24 -0.23 -2.80
CA VAL A 28 5.26 -0.79 -3.73
C VAL A 28 4.08 -1.36 -2.97
N THR A 29 2.88 -0.80 -3.17
CA THR A 29 1.66 -1.33 -2.54
C THR A 29 0.98 -2.35 -3.45
N LEU A 30 0.54 -3.46 -2.86
CA LEU A 30 -0.09 -4.57 -3.56
C LEU A 30 -1.60 -4.56 -3.34
N GLY A 31 -2.35 -4.10 -4.33
CA GLY A 31 -3.82 -4.08 -4.31
C GLY A 31 -4.45 -2.82 -3.73
N ASN A 32 -5.78 -2.82 -3.74
CA ASN A 32 -6.57 -1.62 -3.44
C ASN A 32 -6.47 -1.21 -1.96
N PHE A 33 -6.57 -2.16 -1.04
CA PHE A 33 -6.56 -1.88 0.39
C PHE A 33 -5.27 -1.20 0.84
N ALA A 34 -4.11 -1.83 0.57
CA ALA A 34 -2.81 -1.29 0.95
C ALA A 34 -2.54 0.09 0.32
N THR A 35 -2.94 0.27 -0.95
CA THR A 35 -2.78 1.55 -1.65
C THR A 35 -3.60 2.66 -1.00
N ARG A 36 -4.88 2.40 -0.71
CA ARG A 36 -5.77 3.38 -0.09
C ARG A 36 -5.32 3.75 1.32
N LEU A 37 -4.85 2.77 2.08
CA LEU A 37 -4.31 2.99 3.42
C LEU A 37 -3.07 3.88 3.40
N MET A 38 -2.14 3.63 2.48
CA MET A 38 -0.85 4.34 2.44
C MET A 38 -0.91 5.72 1.78
N LEU A 39 -1.82 5.90 0.80
CA LEU A 39 -2.04 7.19 0.13
C LEU A 39 -3.19 8.01 0.74
N GLU A 40 -3.81 7.50 1.81
CA GLU A 40 -4.96 8.14 2.49
C GLU A 40 -6.06 8.58 1.52
N THR A 41 -6.39 7.69 0.58
CA THR A 41 -7.30 7.99 -0.53
C THR A 41 -8.43 6.97 -0.67
N ASN A 42 -9.51 7.40 -1.30
CA ASN A 42 -10.62 6.53 -1.71
C ASN A 42 -10.55 6.13 -3.19
N GLU A 43 -9.54 6.61 -3.92
CA GLU A 43 -9.33 6.25 -5.32
C GLU A 43 -9.01 4.76 -5.51
N GLY A 44 -9.59 4.18 -6.57
CA GLY A 44 -9.39 2.77 -6.88
C GLY A 44 -8.06 2.48 -7.57
N ILE A 45 -7.48 1.31 -7.27
CA ILE A 45 -6.19 0.84 -7.81
C ILE A 45 -6.11 0.88 -9.34
N ARG A 46 -7.22 0.70 -10.06
CA ARG A 46 -7.24 0.76 -11.53
C ARG A 46 -6.74 2.10 -12.07
N ARG A 47 -7.02 3.19 -11.34
CA ARG A 47 -6.63 4.57 -11.68
C ARG A 47 -5.25 4.93 -11.13
N LEU A 48 -4.93 4.44 -9.94
CA LEU A 48 -3.70 4.78 -9.23
C LEU A 48 -2.47 4.00 -9.71
N ARG A 49 -2.65 2.75 -10.19
CA ARG A 49 -1.52 1.90 -10.57
C ARG A 49 -0.70 2.48 -11.72
N GLY A 50 0.60 2.15 -11.74
CA GLY A 50 1.50 2.54 -12.83
C GLY A 50 1.93 4.01 -12.80
N ARG A 51 1.66 4.71 -11.69
CA ARG A 51 2.14 6.06 -11.40
C ARG A 51 2.91 6.05 -10.08
N ALA A 52 3.84 6.99 -9.94
CA ALA A 52 4.54 7.23 -8.68
C ALA A 52 3.88 8.39 -7.95
N TYR A 53 3.79 8.26 -6.63
CA TYR A 53 3.24 9.26 -5.73
C TYR A 53 4.30 9.65 -4.69
N PRO A 54 4.44 10.92 -4.32
CA PRO A 54 5.30 11.32 -3.21
C PRO A 54 4.87 10.58 -1.94
N PHE A 55 5.83 9.96 -1.27
CA PHE A 55 5.58 9.25 -0.02
C PHE A 55 6.82 9.31 0.87
N ARG A 56 6.71 10.02 1.99
CA ARG A 56 7.83 10.29 2.92
C ARG A 56 9.01 10.91 2.15
N GLY A 57 10.23 10.40 2.31
CA GLY A 57 11.41 10.81 1.54
C GLY A 57 11.55 10.18 0.14
N GLY A 58 10.60 9.33 -0.27
CA GLY A 58 10.67 8.55 -1.49
C GLY A 58 9.40 8.59 -2.32
N GLN A 59 9.13 7.49 -3.02
CA GLN A 59 7.96 7.32 -3.89
C GLN A 59 7.15 6.09 -3.49
N LEU A 60 5.84 6.16 -3.66
CA LEU A 60 4.95 5.01 -3.55
C LEU A 60 4.38 4.67 -4.93
N VAL A 61 4.49 3.40 -5.33
CA VAL A 61 4.03 2.89 -6.62
C VAL A 61 2.99 1.80 -6.42
N PRO A 62 1.70 2.07 -6.70
CA PRO A 62 0.66 1.07 -6.57
C PRO A 62 0.66 0.05 -7.72
N THR A 63 0.38 -1.22 -7.40
CA THR A 63 0.13 -2.27 -8.40
C THR A 63 -0.98 -3.23 -7.96
N TYR A 64 -1.35 -4.16 -8.83
CA TYR A 64 -2.34 -5.19 -8.50
C TYR A 64 -1.80 -6.17 -7.46
N HIS A 65 -2.68 -6.66 -6.59
CA HIS A 65 -2.33 -7.72 -5.67
C HIS A 65 -2.07 -9.01 -6.45
N PRO A 66 -0.98 -9.76 -6.20
CA PRO A 66 -0.64 -10.97 -6.96
C PRO A 66 -1.77 -12.01 -7.01
N ALA A 67 -2.49 -12.20 -5.90
CA ALA A 67 -3.66 -13.08 -5.85
C ALA A 67 -4.81 -12.70 -6.82
N ALA A 68 -4.83 -11.48 -7.38
CA ALA A 68 -5.77 -11.14 -8.46
C ALA A 68 -5.46 -11.93 -9.75
N ALA A 69 -4.18 -12.22 -10.04
CA ALA A 69 -3.78 -13.06 -11.17
C ALA A 69 -4.22 -14.52 -10.98
N LEU A 70 -4.34 -14.99 -9.74
CA LEU A 70 -4.76 -16.37 -9.41
C LEU A 70 -6.28 -16.57 -9.42
N ARG A 71 -7.07 -15.49 -9.54
CA ARG A 71 -8.54 -15.54 -9.50
C ARG A 71 -9.20 -15.27 -10.86
N GLY A 72 -8.39 -15.17 -11.93
CA GLY A 72 -8.88 -14.88 -13.27
C GLY A 72 -7.77 -14.95 -14.32
N GLY A 73 -7.40 -16.19 -14.68
CA GLY A 73 -7.20 -16.53 -16.09
C GLY A 73 -8.56 -16.77 -16.73
#